data_AF-A0AB33K953-F1
#
_entry.id   AF-A0AB33K953-F1
#
_cell.length_a   1.000
_cell.length_b   1.000
_cell.length_c   1.000
_cell.angle_alpha   90.00
_cell.angle_beta   90.00
_cell.angle_gamma   90.00
#
_symmetry.space_group_name_H-M   'P 1'
#
loop_
_entity.id
_entity.type
_entity.pdbx_description
1 polymer ?
#
loop_
_entity_poly.entity_id
_entity_poly.type
_entity_poly.pdbx_seq_one_letter_code
_entity_poly.pdbx_strand_id
1 'polypeptide(L)'
;MRNPFRRHRAAAAPRPNPTAISVMENDLLGIAPQPGTMAALAVALRGTGTCLTHLPVSASKDPDGPADAGVCAGCGADMVLGDDGTWRRA
;
A
#
# COMPACT_ATOMS: atom_id res chain seq x y z
N MET A 1 27.93 29.67 -19.74
CA MET A 1 28.64 28.36 -19.71
C MET A 1 28.08 27.54 -18.57
N ARG A 2 27.54 26.34 -18.83
CA ARG A 2 27.04 25.40 -17.79
C ARG A 2 28.18 24.46 -17.37
N ASN A 3 28.43 24.33 -16.07
CA ASN A 3 29.49 23.48 -15.52
C ASN A 3 29.09 21.97 -15.64
N PRO A 4 29.85 21.14 -16.36
CA PRO A 4 29.50 19.74 -16.62
C PRO A 4 29.76 18.77 -15.44
N PHE A 5 30.30 19.26 -14.32
CA PHE A 5 30.72 18.40 -13.18
C PHE A 5 29.79 18.43 -11.96
N ARG A 6 28.53 18.84 -12.10
CA ARG A 6 27.55 18.73 -11.01
C ARG A 6 27.18 17.26 -10.82
N ARG A 7 28.04 16.51 -10.11
CA ARG A 7 27.75 15.14 -9.67
C ARG A 7 26.49 15.20 -8.82
N HIS A 8 25.37 14.75 -9.38
CA HIS A 8 24.19 14.42 -8.60
C HIS A 8 24.63 13.36 -7.60
N ARG A 9 24.74 13.73 -6.32
CA ARG A 9 24.98 12.78 -5.24
C ARG A 9 23.78 11.84 -5.28
N ALA A 10 23.97 10.63 -5.80
CA ALA A 10 22.93 9.62 -5.78
C ALA A 10 22.49 9.44 -4.32
N ALA A 11 21.20 9.66 -4.05
CA ALA A 11 20.65 9.30 -2.75
C ALA A 11 20.95 7.82 -2.52
N ALA A 12 21.44 7.48 -1.32
CA ALA A 12 21.62 6.07 -0.96
C ALA A 12 20.28 5.35 -1.17
N ALA A 13 20.30 4.20 -1.84
CA ALA A 13 19.09 3.42 -2.07
C ALA A 13 18.37 3.18 -0.72
N PRO A 14 17.04 3.30 -0.68
CA PRO A 14 16.30 3.04 0.54
C PRO A 14 16.60 1.62 1.02
N ARG A 15 16.89 1.47 2.32
CA ARG A 15 17.15 0.16 2.89
C ARG A 15 15.88 -0.70 2.79
N PRO A 16 16.01 -2.02 2.56
CA PRO A 16 14.85 -2.91 2.54
C PRO A 16 14.09 -2.85 3.86
N ASN A 17 12.76 -2.73 3.81
CA ASN A 17 11.90 -2.77 4.98
C ASN A 17 11.52 -4.23 5.27
N PRO A 18 12.07 -4.87 6.33
CA PRO A 18 11.85 -6.29 6.60
C PRO A 18 10.38 -6.60 6.88
N THR A 19 9.63 -5.69 7.52
CA THR A 19 8.20 -5.87 7.75
C THR A 19 7.42 -5.94 6.44
N ALA A 20 7.73 -5.03 5.50
CA ALA A 20 7.06 -5.01 4.20
C ALA A 20 7.40 -6.26 3.37
N ILE A 21 8.64 -6.74 3.45
CA ILE A 21 9.07 -7.98 2.79
C ILE A 21 8.30 -9.18 3.35
N SER A 22 8.26 -9.37 4.66
CA SER A 22 7.56 -10.53 5.24
C SER A 22 6.05 -10.51 4.98
N VAL A 23 5.41 -9.33 4.91
CA VAL A 23 4.01 -9.23 4.48
C VAL A 23 3.87 -9.64 3.01
N MET A 24 4.77 -9.19 2.14
CA MET A 24 4.77 -9.55 0.72
C MET A 24 5.04 -11.04 0.49
N GLU A 25 5.93 -11.65 1.27
CA GLU A 25 6.19 -13.10 1.24
C GLU A 25 4.95 -13.89 1.64
N ASN A 26 4.17 -13.38 2.61
CA ASN A 26 2.87 -13.97 2.94
C ASN A 26 1.89 -13.87 1.77
N ASP A 27 1.74 -12.68 1.19
CA ASP A 27 0.77 -12.42 0.12
C ASP A 27 1.08 -13.22 -1.16
N LEU A 28 2.36 -13.32 -1.52
CA LEU A 28 2.79 -13.92 -2.80
C LEU A 28 3.12 -15.40 -2.68
N LEU A 29 3.67 -15.84 -1.55
CA LEU A 29 4.23 -17.18 -1.38
C LEU A 29 3.53 -18.00 -0.29
N GLY A 30 2.60 -17.39 0.46
CA GLY A 30 1.91 -18.05 1.57
C GLY A 30 2.80 -18.30 2.80
N ILE A 31 3.99 -17.69 2.86
CA ILE A 31 4.92 -17.86 3.98
C ILE A 31 4.40 -17.05 5.17
N ALA A 32 4.11 -17.72 6.29
CA ALA A 32 3.63 -17.03 7.48
C ALA A 32 4.76 -16.18 8.12
N PRO A 33 4.49 -14.90 8.45
CA PRO A 33 5.44 -14.08 9.19
C PRO A 33 5.66 -14.63 10.61
N GLN A 34 6.83 -14.35 11.17
CA GLN A 34 7.16 -14.78 12.54
C GLN A 34 6.14 -14.22 13.55
N PRO A 35 5.57 -15.05 14.45
CA PRO A 35 4.64 -14.60 15.48
C PRO A 35 5.21 -13.48 16.35
N GLY A 36 4.36 -12.53 16.77
CA GLY A 36 4.74 -11.40 17.61
C GLY A 36 5.43 -10.24 16.86
N THR A 37 5.61 -10.35 15.54
CA THR A 37 6.14 -9.26 14.71
C THR A 37 5.03 -8.33 14.20
N MET A 38 5.41 -7.12 13.78
CA MET A 38 4.48 -6.19 13.11
C MET A 38 3.92 -6.77 11.80
N ALA A 39 4.68 -7.61 11.10
CA ALA A 39 4.20 -8.28 9.90
C ALA A 39 3.10 -9.30 10.24
N ALA A 40 3.27 -10.08 11.30
CA ALA A 40 2.23 -10.99 11.77
C ALA A 40 0.95 -10.27 12.19
N LEU A 41 1.07 -9.14 12.90
CA LEU A 41 -0.09 -8.31 13.22
C LEU A 41 -0.78 -7.76 11.96
N ALA A 42 0.00 -7.24 10.99
CA ALA A 42 -0.55 -6.70 9.76
C ALA A 42 -1.31 -7.74 8.93
N VAL A 43 -0.77 -8.96 8.81
CA VAL A 43 -1.45 -10.08 8.12
C VAL A 43 -2.71 -10.49 8.88
N ALA A 44 -2.66 -10.63 10.20
CA ALA A 44 -3.82 -11.00 11.00
C ALA A 44 -4.97 -9.98 10.87
N LEU A 45 -4.65 -8.69 10.87
CA LEU A 45 -5.64 -7.62 10.70
C LEU A 45 -6.34 -7.65 9.34
N ARG A 46 -5.64 -8.04 8.27
CA ARG A 46 -6.25 -8.19 6.94
C ARG A 46 -7.34 -9.25 6.93
N GLY A 47 -7.11 -10.37 7.63
CA GLY A 47 -8.11 -11.42 7.81
C GLY A 47 -9.39 -10.96 8.50
N THR A 48 -9.35 -9.83 9.22
CA THR A 48 -10.52 -9.21 9.85
C THR A 48 -11.08 -8.04 9.06
N GLY A 49 -10.64 -7.83 7.81
CA GLY A 49 -11.09 -6.71 6.97
C GLY A 49 -10.51 -5.35 7.37
N THR A 50 -9.33 -5.31 8.00
CA THR A 50 -8.63 -4.09 8.42
C THR A 50 -7.19 -4.02 7.89
N CYS A 51 -6.70 -2.81 7.63
CA CYS A 51 -5.29 -2.54 7.36
C CYS A 51 -4.78 -1.40 8.25
N LEU A 52 -3.47 -1.38 8.53
CA LEU A 52 -2.81 -0.20 9.12
C LEU A 52 -2.57 0.90 8.07
N THR A 53 -2.54 0.53 6.79
CA THR A 53 -2.43 1.46 5.67
C THR A 53 -3.29 0.91 4.54
N HIS A 54 -4.35 1.64 4.20
CA HIS A 54 -5.22 1.27 3.09
C HIS A 54 -4.54 1.60 1.76
N LEU A 55 -4.71 0.70 0.79
CA LEU A 55 -4.26 0.87 -0.59
C LEU A 55 -5.51 0.91 -1.48
N PRO A 56 -6.18 2.08 -1.59
CA PRO A 56 -7.42 2.20 -2.33
C PRO A 56 -7.17 1.96 -3.82
N VAL A 57 -8.05 1.19 -4.44
CA VAL A 57 -8.12 1.00 -5.89
C VAL A 57 -9.53 1.33 -6.34
N SER A 58 -9.65 2.09 -7.44
CA SER A 58 -10.97 2.41 -8.00
C SER A 58 -11.67 1.13 -8.42
N ALA A 59 -12.95 1.02 -8.08
CA ALA A 59 -13.81 -0.04 -8.60
C ALA A 59 -14.42 0.32 -9.97
N SER A 60 -14.28 1.58 -10.43
CA SER A 60 -14.78 2.00 -11.72
C SER A 60 -13.98 1.33 -12.85
N LYS A 61 -14.64 0.47 -13.61
CA LYS A 61 -14.13 -0.05 -14.90
C LYS A 61 -14.34 0.94 -16.04
N ASP A 62 -15.13 1.97 -15.78
CA ASP A 62 -15.47 3.03 -16.70
C ASP A 62 -14.57 4.24 -16.40
N PRO A 63 -13.67 4.64 -17.31
CA PRO A 63 -12.86 5.84 -17.13
C PRO A 63 -13.71 7.12 -17.02
N ASP A 64 -14.98 7.07 -17.45
CA ASP A 64 -15.92 8.19 -17.42
C ASP A 64 -17.01 8.03 -16.33
N GLY A 65 -16.99 6.92 -15.57
CA GLY A 65 -17.91 6.68 -14.46
C GLY A 65 -17.49 7.38 -13.16
N PRO A 66 -18.39 7.55 -12.17
CA PRO A 66 -18.06 8.20 -10.91
C PRO A 66 -16.90 7.45 -10.22
N ALA A 67 -15.77 8.14 -10.08
CA ALA A 67 -14.50 7.60 -9.57
C ALA A 67 -14.48 7.51 -8.03
N ASP A 68 -15.63 7.74 -7.40
CA ASP A 68 -15.71 8.06 -5.99
C ASP A 68 -15.83 6.81 -5.11
N ALA A 69 -15.88 5.63 -5.70
CA ALA A 69 -16.00 4.35 -5.01
C ALA A 69 -14.88 3.38 -5.40
N GLY A 70 -14.38 2.66 -4.40
CA GLY A 70 -13.28 1.72 -4.55
C GLY A 70 -13.23 0.70 -3.43
N VAL A 71 -12.19 -0.12 -3.47
CA VAL A 71 -11.89 -1.09 -2.41
C VAL A 71 -10.44 -0.96 -2.00
N CYS A 72 -10.11 -1.33 -0.77
CA CYS A 72 -8.72 -1.47 -0.36
C CYS A 72 -8.17 -2.80 -0.89
N ALA A 73 -7.15 -2.77 -1.75
CA ALA A 73 -6.54 -3.98 -2.30
C ALA A 73 -5.91 -4.91 -1.23
N GLY A 74 -5.58 -4.38 -0.05
CA GLY A 74 -5.01 -5.16 1.06
C GLY A 74 -6.02 -5.89 1.95
N CYS A 75 -7.09 -5.22 2.41
CA CYS A 75 -8.06 -5.81 3.36
C CYS A 75 -9.48 -5.94 2.79
N GLY A 76 -9.72 -5.53 1.56
CA GLY A 76 -11.03 -5.61 0.91
C GLY A 76 -12.09 -4.64 1.43
N ALA A 77 -11.75 -3.74 2.37
CA ALA A 77 -12.69 -2.74 2.86
C ALA A 77 -13.15 -1.79 1.75
N ASP A 78 -14.44 -1.43 1.76
CA ASP A 78 -14.99 -0.40 0.87
C ASP A 78 -14.37 0.96 1.17
N MET A 79 -14.08 1.70 0.10
CA MET A 79 -13.42 3.00 0.14
C MET A 79 -14.20 4.00 -0.70
N VAL A 80 -14.23 5.26 -0.25
CA VAL A 80 -14.82 6.39 -0.97
C VAL A 80 -13.79 7.49 -1.14
N LEU A 81 -13.71 8.08 -2.33
CA LEU A 81 -12.90 9.27 -2.60
C LEU A 81 -13.70 10.50 -2.22
N GLY A 82 -13.23 11.26 -1.23
CA GLY A 82 -13.84 12.53 -0.86
C GLY A 82 -13.49 13.64 -1.86
N ASP A 83 -14.27 14.71 -1.84
CA ASP A 83 -14.07 15.92 -2.67
C ASP A 83 -12.70 16.60 -2.44
N ASP A 84 -12.05 16.30 -1.32
CA ASP A 84 -10.69 16.75 -1.00
C ASP A 84 -9.59 15.88 -1.65
N GLY A 85 -9.97 14.90 -2.47
CA GLY A 85 -9.07 13.96 -3.11
C GLY A 85 -8.50 12.89 -2.17
N THR A 86 -9.08 12.73 -0.97
CA THR A 86 -8.63 11.72 0.00
C THR A 86 -9.54 10.50 0.02
N TRP A 87 -8.93 9.31 0.02
CA TRP A 87 -9.66 8.07 0.20
C TRP A 87 -9.96 7.84 1.68
N ARG A 88 -11.21 7.50 1.98
CA ARG A 88 -11.68 7.17 3.31
C ARG A 88 -12.44 5.85 3.26
N ARG A 89 -12.49 5.15 4.40
CA ARG A 89 -13.36 3.99 4.50
C ARG A 89 -14.82 4.45 4.37
N ALA A 90 -15.62 3.72 3.61
CA ALA A 90 -17.05 3.96 3.47
C ALA A 90 -17.78 3.82 4.82
#